data_AF-A0A261KSA8-F1
#
_entry.id   AF-A0A261KSA8-F1
#
_cell.length_a   1.000
_cell.length_b   1.000
_cell.length_c   1.000
_cell.angle_alpha   90.00
_cell.angle_beta   90.00
_cell.angle_gamma   90.00
#
_symmetry.space_group_name_H-M   'P 1'
#
loop_
_entity.id
_entity.type
_entity.pdbx_description
1 polymer ?
#
loop_
_entity_poly.entity_id
_entity_poly.type
_entity_poly.pdbx_seq_one_letter_code
_entity_poly.pdbx_strand_id
1 'polypeptide(L)' 'MVLVTSLFQDKILLLRDTDEDGIADFSQLFASGENGLNRPFGMVFTEDFFYVGNTDSIDRETLFF' A
#
# COMPACT_ATOMS: atom_id res chain seq x y z
N MET A 1 -11.26 -4.50 0.78
CA MET A 1 -9.83 -4.42 0.38
C MET A 1 -9.21 -3.22 1.08
N VAL A 2 -8.14 -3.43 1.84
CA VAL A 2 -7.48 -2.40 2.66
C VAL A 2 -5.97 -2.48 2.42
N LEU A 3 -5.29 -1.33 2.30
CA LEU A 3 -3.82 -1.28 2.32
C LEU A 3 -3.33 -0.95 3.73
N VAL A 4 -2.27 -1.62 4.16
CA VAL A 4 -1.60 -1.38 5.44
C VAL A 4 -0.12 -1.09 5.21
N THR A 5 0.38 -0.02 5.81
CA THR A 5 1.80 0.34 5.76
C THR A 5 2.58 -0.27 6.93
N SER A 6 3.73 -0.86 6.64
CA SER A 6 4.71 -1.29 7.62
C SER A 6 5.91 -0.34 7.61
N LEU A 7 5.91 0.59 8.56
CA LEU A 7 6.91 1.67 8.65
C LEU A 7 8.35 1.17 8.87
N PHE A 8 8.52 -0.04 9.40
CA PHE A 8 9.85 -0.59 9.70
C PHE A 8 10.47 -1.37 8.55
N GLN A 9 9.72 -1.66 7.49
CA GLN A 9 10.20 -2.49 6.38
C GLN A 9 10.06 -1.81 5.02
N ASP A 10 9.57 -0.58 4.97
CA ASP A 10 9.22 0.12 3.73
C ASP A 10 8.35 -0.76 2.84
N LYS A 11 7.30 -1.36 3.43
CA LYS A 11 6.37 -2.25 2.74
C LYS A 11 4.94 -1.76 2.88
N ILE A 12 4.18 -1.92 1.80
CA ILE A 12 2.74 -1.77 1.78
C ILE A 12 2.14 -3.15 1.46
N LEU A 13 1.25 -3.61 2.33
CA LEU A 13 0.52 -4.87 2.16
C LEU A 13 -0.91 -4.60 1.71
N LEU A 14 -1.37 -5.42 0.77
CA LEU A 14 -2.76 -5.50 0.36
C LEU A 14 -3.46 -6.60 1.13
N LEU A 15 -4.44 -6.19 1.94
CA LEU A 15 -5.30 -7.05 2.71
C LEU A 15 -6.67 -7.15 2.04
N ARG A 16 -7.14 -8.38 1.84
CA ARG A 16 -8.48 -8.67 1.35
C ARG A 16 -9.19 -9.56 2.36
N ASP A 17 -10.30 -9.03 2.86
CA ASP A 17 -11.33 -9.72 3.62
C ASP A 17 -12.46 -10.02 2.62
N THR A 18 -12.84 -11.28 2.49
CA THR A 18 -13.82 -11.78 1.51
C THR A 18 -15.16 -12.17 2.15
N ASP A 19 -15.22 -12.31 3.47
CA ASP A 19 -16.41 -12.68 4.21
C ASP A 19 -16.92 -11.60 5.19
N GLU A 20 -16.27 -10.44 5.18
CA GLU A 20 -16.62 -9.23 5.92
C GLU A 20 -16.55 -9.40 7.45
N ASP A 21 -15.73 -10.33 7.94
CA ASP A 21 -15.57 -10.60 9.37
C ASP A 21 -14.56 -9.66 10.06
N GLY A 22 -13.85 -8.82 9.29
CA GLY A 22 -12.82 -7.89 9.77
C GLY A 22 -11.43 -8.52 9.92
N ILE A 23 -11.26 -9.78 9.54
CA ILE A 23 -10.00 -10.51 9.46
C ILE A 23 -9.62 -10.63 7.98
N ALA A 24 -8.35 -10.38 7.67
CA ALA A 24 -7.89 -10.51 6.29
C ALA A 24 -7.67 -12.00 5.93
N ASP A 25 -8.39 -12.49 4.93
CA ASP A 25 -8.17 -13.81 4.31
C ASP A 25 -6.89 -13.87 3.48
N PHE A 26 -6.57 -12.75 2.82
CA PHE A 26 -5.40 -12.64 1.95
C PHE A 26 -4.53 -11.46 2.34
N SER A 27 -3.22 -11.68 2.27
CA SER A 27 -2.17 -10.68 2.43
C SER A 27 -1.17 -10.81 1.29
N GLN A 28 -0.97 -9.74 0.51
CA GLN A 28 0.01 -9.69 -0.57
C GLN A 28 0.90 -8.46 -0.44
N LEU A 29 2.18 -8.60 -0.80
CA LEU A 29 3.07 -7.44 -0.95
C LEU A 29 2.62 -6.61 -2.15
N PHE A 30 2.23 -5.37 -1.91
CA PHE A 30 1.78 -4.44 -2.94
C PHE A 30 2.94 -3.57 -3.45
N ALA A 31 3.72 -3.00 -2.53
CA ALA A 31 4.91 -2.22 -2.85
C ALA A 31 5.96 -2.39 -1.75
N SER A 32 7.24 -2.23 -2.11
CA SER A 32 8.36 -2.32 -1.19
C SER A 32 9.40 -1.22 -1.45
N GLY A 33 10.46 -1.17 -0.63
CA GLY A 33 11.62 -0.31 -0.89
C GLY A 33 12.27 -0.56 -2.26
N GLU A 34 12.17 -1.78 -2.82
CA GLU A 34 12.65 -2.06 -4.19
C GLU A 34 11.85 -1.29 -5.25
N ASN A 35 10.62 -0.89 -4.94
CA ASN A 35 9.75 -0.08 -5.78
C ASN A 35 9.84 1.42 -5.46
N GLY A 36 10.78 1.84 -4.62
CA GLY A 36 11.00 3.25 -4.26
C GLY A 36 10.35 3.70 -2.96
N LEU A 37 9.74 2.80 -2.18
CA LEU A 37 9.24 3.18 -0.85
C LEU A 37 10.38 3.60 0.07
N ASN A 38 10.22 4.77 0.70
CA ASN A 38 11.16 5.28 1.68
C ASN A 38 10.42 5.96 2.83
N ARG A 39 10.23 5.21 3.92
CA ARG A 39 9.52 5.64 5.13
C ARG A 39 8.17 6.30 4.80
N PRO A 40 7.24 5.53 4.20
CA PRO A 40 5.94 6.05 3.77
C PRO A 40 5.12 6.51 4.98
N PHE A 41 4.61 7.75 4.94
CA PHE A 41 3.83 8.33 6.05
C PHE A 41 2.36 8.60 5.71
N GLY A 42 1.99 8.56 4.43
CA GLY A 42 0.63 8.79 3.97
C GLY A 42 0.35 8.11 2.63
N MET A 43 -0.91 7.74 2.41
CA MET A 43 -1.37 7.06 1.20
C MET A 43 -2.76 7.60 0.81
N VAL A 44 -3.02 7.76 -0.48
CA VAL A 44 -4.35 8.13 -0.99
C VAL A 44 -4.66 7.39 -2.28
N PHE A 45 -5.93 7.03 -2.43
CA PHE A 45 -6.49 6.40 -3.61
C PHE A 45 -7.36 7.38 -4.38
N THR A 46 -7.25 7.31 -5.70
CA THR A 46 -8.19 7.89 -6.66
C THR A 46 -8.76 6.76 -7.53
N GLU A 47 -9.66 7.08 -8.46
CA GLU A 47 -10.21 6.05 -9.37
C GLU A 47 -9.10 5.30 -10.14
N ASP A 48 -8.03 6.00 -10.53
CA ASP A 48 -7.00 5.45 -11.42
C ASP A 48 -5.60 5.32 -10.77
N PHE A 49 -5.35 6.06 -9.69
CA PHE A 49 -4.00 6.19 -9.14
C PHE A 49 -3.93 5.94 -7.64
N PHE A 50 -2.80 5.36 -7.25
CA PHE A 50 -2.35 5.25 -5.87
C PHE A 50 -1.15 6.17 -5.65
N TYR A 51 -1.23 6.99 -4.62
CA TYR A 51 -0.16 7.91 -4.25
C TYR A 51 0.37 7.57 -2.86
N VAL A 52 1.69 7.58 -2.74
CA VAL A 52 2.39 7.40 -1.46
C VAL A 52 3.29 8.60 -1.19
N GLY A 53 3.13 9.18 0.00
CA GLY A 53 4.06 10.20 0.50
C GLY A 53 5.23 9.53 1.22
N ASN A 54 6.43 9.65 0.65
CA ASN A 54 7.70 9.20 1.22
C ASN A 54 8.45 10.37 1.86
N THR A 55 9.36 10.08 2.78
CA THR A 55 10.07 11.14 3.54
C THR A 55 10.94 12.05 2.65
N ASP A 56 11.28 11.60 1.45
CA ASP A 56 12.12 12.29 0.45
C ASP A 56 11.44 12.54 -0.91
N SER A 57 10.33 11.86 -1.22
CA SER A 57 9.64 11.95 -2.53
C SER A 57 8.13 11.73 -2.42
N ILE A 58 7.42 12.02 -3.52
CA ILE A 58 6.06 11.52 -3.75
C ILE A 58 6.15 10.55 -4.91
N ASP A 59 5.75 9.30 -4.67
CA ASP A 59 5.73 8.26 -5.70
C ASP A 59 4.30 7.95 -6.14
N ARG A 60 4.16 7.71 -7.45
CA ARG A 60 2.91 7.43 -8.15
C ARG A 60 2.95 6.02 -8.70
N GLU A 61 1.95 5.22 -8.36
CA GLU A 61 1.73 3.91 -8.97
C GLU A 61 0.41 3.89 -9.73
N THR A 62 0.42 3.25 -10.90
CA THR A 62 -0.81 2.96 -11.66
C THR A 62 -1.37 1.64 -11.17
N LEU A 63 -2.61 1.68 -10.68
CA LEU A 63 -3.23 0.49 -10.12
C LEU A 63 -3.80 -0.37 -11.25
N PHE A 64 -3.31 -1.62 -11.33
CA PHE A 64 -3.96 -2.68 -12.09
C PHE A 64 -4.55 -3.66 -11.07
N PHE A 65 -5.86 -3.58 -10.83
CA PHE A 65 -6.58 -4.49 -9.92
C PHE A 65 -7.27 -5.61 -10.70
#